data_AF-A0A954ZBS0-F1
#
_entry.id   AF-A0A954ZBS0-F1
#
_cell.length_a   1.000
_cell.length_b   1.000
_cell.length_c   1.000
_cell.angle_alpha   90.00
_cell.angle_beta   90.00
_cell.angle_gamma   90.00
#
_symmetry.space_group_name_H-M   'P 1'
#
loop_
_entity.id
_entity.type
_entity.pdbx_description
1 polymer ?
#
loop_
_entity_poly.entity_id
_entity_poly.type
_entity_poly.pdbx_seq_one_letter_code
_entity_poly.pdbx_strand_id
1 'polypeptide(L)'
;YPAIDPLASNSRILDPQYVGERHYAGARRVQTTLQRYRELQDIIAILGVDELSEEDRMIVHRARRIERFLSQPFLVAEVFTGKPGEITPLEETIRSFEEICDGKWDHLSEDAFMYVGGIEQAEEQWKRQQAAVKK
;
A
#
# COMPACT_ATOMS: atom_id res chain seq x y z
N TYR A 1 -2.69 9.41 -5.98
CA TYR A 1 -3.95 9.44 -6.75
C TYR A 1 -4.40 7.99 -6.96
N PRO A 2 -5.71 7.70 -6.80
CA PRO A 2 -6.76 8.63 -6.36
C PRO A 2 -6.55 9.09 -4.90
N ALA A 3 -7.15 10.21 -4.52
CA ALA A 3 -7.03 10.77 -3.17
C ALA A 3 -8.19 10.27 -2.27
N ILE A 4 -8.37 8.94 -2.22
CA ILE A 4 -9.39 8.30 -1.40
C ILE A 4 -8.82 8.15 0.01
N ASP A 5 -9.58 8.59 1.03
CA ASP A 5 -9.25 8.32 2.42
C ASP A 5 -9.68 6.88 2.78
N PRO A 6 -8.74 5.95 3.03
CA PRO A 6 -9.05 4.54 3.29
C PRO A 6 -9.67 4.29 4.68
N LEU A 7 -9.56 5.24 5.62
CA LEU A 7 -10.11 5.13 6.97
C LEU A 7 -11.48 5.81 7.08
N ALA A 8 -11.75 6.84 6.30
CA ALA A 8 -13.06 7.48 6.24
C ALA A 8 -14.03 6.79 5.25
N SER A 9 -13.50 6.13 4.22
CA SER A 9 -14.32 5.40 3.23
C SER A 9 -14.90 4.11 3.83
N ASN A 10 -16.19 3.86 3.60
CA ASN A 10 -16.87 2.67 4.10
C ASN A 10 -17.88 2.13 3.08
N SER A 11 -18.28 0.87 3.25
CA SER A 11 -19.27 0.21 2.41
C SER A 11 -20.09 -0.76 3.24
N ARG A 12 -21.42 -0.77 3.04
CA ARG A 12 -22.34 -1.69 3.73
C ARG A 12 -22.13 -3.15 3.31
N ILE A 13 -21.58 -3.38 2.13
CA ILE A 13 -21.33 -4.72 1.59
C ILE A 13 -19.94 -5.27 1.97
N LEU A 14 -19.12 -4.50 2.70
CA LEU A 14 -17.86 -5.02 3.25
C LEU A 14 -18.17 -5.88 4.49
N ASP A 15 -18.74 -7.04 4.23
CA ASP A 15 -19.18 -8.03 5.19
C ASP A 15 -18.87 -9.44 4.63
N PRO A 16 -18.33 -10.37 5.44
CA PRO A 16 -17.90 -11.69 4.97
C PRO A 16 -18.98 -12.47 4.23
N GLN A 17 -20.26 -12.25 4.53
CA GLN A 17 -21.38 -12.92 3.87
C GLN A 17 -21.54 -12.51 2.41
N TYR A 18 -21.06 -11.33 2.02
CA TYR A 18 -21.17 -10.82 0.65
C TYR A 18 -19.85 -10.90 -0.12
N VAL A 19 -18.74 -10.53 0.52
CA VAL A 19 -17.42 -10.46 -0.15
C VAL A 19 -16.53 -11.68 0.11
N GLY A 20 -16.95 -12.58 1.00
CA GLY A 20 -16.15 -13.70 1.47
C GLY A 20 -15.15 -13.32 2.57
N GLU A 21 -14.77 -14.30 3.36
CA GLU A 21 -13.86 -14.15 4.51
C GLU A 21 -12.50 -13.56 4.12
N ARG A 22 -11.93 -14.01 3.00
CA ARG A 22 -10.60 -13.60 2.54
C ARG A 22 -10.54 -12.11 2.23
N HIS A 23 -11.49 -11.60 1.44
CA HIS A 23 -11.56 -10.18 1.11
C HIS A 23 -11.80 -9.35 2.38
N TYR A 24 -12.77 -9.75 3.21
CA TYR A 24 -13.07 -9.03 4.46
C TYR A 24 -11.85 -8.95 5.38
N ALA A 25 -11.18 -10.08 5.64
CA ALA A 25 -10.00 -10.14 6.48
C ALA A 25 -8.86 -9.29 5.93
N GLY A 26 -8.59 -9.38 4.62
CA GLY A 26 -7.57 -8.55 3.96
C GLY A 26 -7.83 -7.06 4.12
N ALA A 27 -9.07 -6.61 3.87
CA ALA A 27 -9.46 -5.21 4.04
C ALA A 27 -9.34 -4.74 5.50
N ARG A 28 -9.75 -5.57 6.47
CA ARG A 28 -9.63 -5.24 7.90
C ARG A 28 -8.18 -5.13 8.34
N ARG A 29 -7.31 -6.02 7.88
CA ARG A 29 -5.86 -5.95 8.17
C ARG A 29 -5.25 -4.65 7.66
N VAL A 30 -5.55 -4.27 6.42
CA VAL A 30 -5.11 -2.99 5.84
C VAL A 30 -5.58 -1.81 6.68
N GLN A 31 -6.86 -1.77 7.05
CA GLN A 31 -7.42 -0.71 7.90
C GLN A 31 -6.74 -0.64 9.28
N THR A 32 -6.50 -1.78 9.93
CA THR A 32 -5.82 -1.83 11.22
C THR A 32 -4.38 -1.32 11.14
N THR A 33 -3.63 -1.71 10.10
CA THR A 33 -2.26 -1.21 9.88
C THR A 33 -2.22 0.30 9.67
N LEU A 34 -3.13 0.83 8.85
CA LEU A 34 -3.24 2.27 8.60
C LEU A 34 -3.69 3.06 9.84
N GLN A 35 -4.63 2.51 10.62
CA GLN A 35 -5.07 3.11 11.87
C GLN A 35 -3.93 3.18 12.89
N ARG A 36 -3.16 2.10 13.03
CA ARG A 36 -1.99 2.09 13.92
C ARG A 36 -0.92 3.08 13.48
N TYR A 37 -0.69 3.21 12.17
CA TYR A 37 0.21 4.23 11.65
C TYR A 37 -0.27 5.65 12.00
N ARG A 38 -1.56 5.93 11.85
CA ARG A 38 -2.14 7.23 12.22
C ARG A 38 -1.94 7.56 13.71
N GLU A 39 -2.07 6.58 14.60
CA GLU A 39 -1.79 6.75 16.04
C GLU A 39 -0.31 7.08 16.31
N LEU A 40 0.60 6.55 15.50
CA LEU A 40 2.04 6.78 15.62
C LEU A 40 2.49 8.11 15.00
N GLN A 41 1.70 8.74 14.13
CA GLN A 41 2.07 9.97 13.42
C GLN A 41 2.40 11.14 14.36
N ASP A 42 1.63 11.32 15.43
CA ASP A 42 1.87 12.41 16.40
C ASP A 42 3.21 12.21 17.14
N ILE A 43 3.52 10.96 17.49
CA ILE A 43 4.79 10.60 18.12
C ILE A 43 5.94 10.85 17.13
N ILE A 44 5.81 10.40 15.88
CA ILE A 44 6.79 10.59 14.82
C ILE A 44 7.05 12.08 14.56
N ALA A 45 6.00 12.90 14.60
CA ALA A 45 6.13 14.34 14.37
C ALA A 45 6.92 15.07 15.47
N ILE A 46 6.92 14.54 16.70
CA ILE A 46 7.61 15.13 17.85
C ILE A 46 9.02 14.54 18.02
N LEU A 47 9.15 13.22 17.96
CA LEU A 47 10.36 12.49 18.33
C LEU A 47 11.16 11.97 17.12
N GLY A 48 10.52 11.80 15.96
CA GLY A 48 11.09 11.12 14.81
C GLY A 48 10.78 9.61 14.80
N VAL A 49 11.00 8.99 13.64
CA VAL A 49 10.72 7.55 13.43
C VAL A 49 11.73 6.66 14.17
N ASP A 50 12.96 7.14 14.37
CA ASP A 50 14.04 6.37 14.98
C ASP A 50 13.81 6.08 16.48
N GLU A 51 12.94 6.85 17.13
CA GLU A 51 12.58 6.70 18.56
C GLU A 51 11.45 5.68 18.80
N LEU A 52 10.88 5.10 17.73
CA LEU A 52 9.86 4.07 17.84
C LEU A 52 10.48 2.69 18.13
N SER A 53 9.68 1.81 18.76
CA SER A 53 10.03 0.40 18.90
C SER A 53 10.28 -0.24 17.53
N GLU A 54 11.07 -1.32 17.46
CA GLU A 54 11.29 -2.04 16.19
C GLU A 54 9.99 -2.52 15.55
N GLU A 55 9.05 -2.99 16.37
CA GLU A 55 7.71 -3.40 15.93
C GLU A 55 6.91 -2.23 15.36
N ASP A 56 6.87 -1.09 16.04
CA ASP A 56 6.15 0.10 15.55
C ASP A 56 6.80 0.65 14.27
N ARG A 57 8.14 0.62 14.16
CA ARG A 57 8.85 1.00 12.91
C ARG A 57 8.44 0.10 11.74
N MET A 58 8.36 -1.21 11.98
CA MET A 58 7.87 -2.15 10.95
C MET A 58 6.44 -1.82 10.51
N ILE A 59 5.55 -1.51 11.46
CA ILE A 59 4.16 -1.11 11.16
C ILE A 59 4.14 0.17 10.32
N VAL A 60 4.93 1.18 10.69
CA VAL A 60 5.05 2.44 9.95
C VAL A 60 5.50 2.19 8.51
N HIS A 61 6.55 1.39 8.30
CA HIS A 61 7.04 1.09 6.95
C HIS A 61 6.01 0.33 6.12
N ARG A 62 5.33 -0.67 6.70
CA ARG A 62 4.26 -1.39 6.00
C ARG A 62 3.08 -0.48 5.68
N ALA A 63 2.68 0.39 6.60
CA ALA A 63 1.61 1.35 6.36
C ALA A 63 1.95 2.33 5.22
N ARG A 64 3.19 2.85 5.19
CA ARG A 64 3.65 3.72 4.09
C ARG A 64 3.66 2.99 2.74
N ARG A 65 4.02 1.70 2.71
CA ARG A 65 3.91 0.86 1.51
C ARG A 65 2.44 0.71 1.08
N ILE A 66 1.54 0.42 2.00
CA ILE A 66 0.09 0.32 1.75
C ILE A 66 -0.46 1.64 1.19
N GLU A 67 -0.15 2.79 1.80
CA GLU A 67 -0.60 4.11 1.32
C GLU A 67 -0.15 4.39 -0.11
N ARG A 68 1.09 4.01 -0.44
CA ARG A 68 1.62 4.16 -1.80
C ARG A 68 0.98 3.15 -2.76
N PHE A 69 0.78 1.91 -2.34
CA PHE A 69 0.17 0.85 -3.15
C PHE A 69 -1.31 1.08 -3.44
N LEU A 70 -2.00 1.88 -2.61
CA LEU A 70 -3.34 2.38 -2.91
C LEU A 70 -3.38 3.40 -4.06
N SER A 71 -2.21 3.86 -4.54
CA SER A 71 -2.12 4.70 -5.74
C SER A 71 -2.03 3.85 -7.01
N GLN A 72 -2.77 4.26 -8.04
CA GLN A 72 -2.85 3.55 -9.31
C GLN A 72 -2.87 4.56 -10.46
N PRO A 73 -2.08 4.35 -11.53
CA PRO A 73 -2.16 5.20 -12.72
C PRO A 73 -3.47 4.91 -13.45
N PHE A 74 -4.27 5.95 -13.68
CA PHE A 74 -5.54 5.82 -14.39
C PHE A 74 -5.33 5.94 -15.90
N LEU A 75 -6.05 5.12 -16.67
CA LEU A 75 -6.06 5.18 -18.14
C LEU A 75 -6.35 6.60 -18.67
N VAL A 76 -7.30 7.29 -18.07
CA VAL A 76 -7.67 8.66 -18.45
C VAL A 76 -6.62 9.71 -18.06
N ALA A 77 -5.70 9.37 -17.15
CA ALA A 77 -4.65 10.26 -16.69
C ALA A 77 -3.34 10.10 -17.46
N GLU A 78 -3.24 9.11 -18.36
CA GLU A 78 -2.03 8.80 -19.12
C GLU A 78 -1.55 10.00 -19.94
N VAL A 79 -2.47 10.72 -20.58
CA VAL A 79 -2.15 11.93 -21.39
C VAL A 79 -1.52 13.07 -20.58
N PHE A 80 -1.73 13.10 -19.26
CA PHE A 80 -1.19 14.14 -18.36
C PHE A 80 0.04 13.67 -17.60
N THR A 81 0.14 12.37 -17.32
CA THR A 81 1.18 11.81 -16.44
C THR A 81 2.30 11.11 -17.21
N GLY A 82 2.06 10.72 -18.47
CA GLY A 82 2.97 9.89 -19.27
C GLY A 82 3.13 8.46 -18.72
N LYS A 83 2.31 8.06 -17.74
CA LYS A 83 2.29 6.70 -17.17
C LYS A 83 1.13 5.92 -17.77
N PRO A 84 1.39 4.73 -18.37
CA PRO A 84 0.33 3.85 -18.83
C PRO A 84 -0.66 3.55 -17.70
N GLY A 85 -1.95 3.59 -18.01
CA GLY A 85 -2.97 3.23 -17.04
C GLY A 85 -3.00 1.73 -16.75
N GLU A 86 -3.30 1.39 -15.50
CA GLU A 86 -3.32 0.00 -15.03
C GLU A 86 -4.74 -0.43 -14.64
N ILE A 87 -5.06 -1.71 -14.79
CA ILE A 87 -6.28 -2.34 -14.26
C ILE A 87 -5.87 -3.59 -13.49
N THR A 88 -6.10 -3.58 -12.18
CA THR A 88 -5.79 -4.74 -11.31
C THR A 88 -7.04 -5.56 -11.03
N PRO A 89 -7.04 -6.88 -11.31
CA PRO A 89 -8.12 -7.79 -10.92
C PRO A 89 -8.30 -7.88 -9.41
N LEU A 90 -9.54 -8.11 -8.95
CA LEU A 90 -9.88 -8.19 -7.52
C LEU A 90 -9.03 -9.21 -6.75
N GLU A 91 -8.88 -10.42 -7.29
CA GLU A 91 -8.10 -11.49 -6.64
C GLU A 91 -6.63 -11.10 -6.47
N GLU A 92 -6.08 -10.38 -7.44
CA GLU A 92 -4.72 -9.88 -7.41
C GLU A 92 -4.58 -8.75 -6.39
N THR A 93 -5.56 -7.85 -6.29
CA THR A 93 -5.60 -6.80 -5.26
C THR A 93 -5.60 -7.41 -3.85
N ILE A 94 -6.49 -8.37 -3.59
CA ILE A 94 -6.61 -9.03 -2.28
C ILE A 94 -5.28 -9.71 -1.92
N ARG A 95 -4.74 -10.53 -2.83
CA ARG A 95 -3.45 -11.20 -2.64
C ARG A 95 -2.34 -10.19 -2.34
N SER A 96 -2.23 -9.14 -3.14
CA SER A 96 -1.15 -8.15 -3.02
C SER A 96 -1.16 -7.46 -1.65
N PHE A 97 -2.34 -7.03 -1.17
CA PHE A 97 -2.45 -6.43 0.16
C PHE A 97 -2.20 -7.41 1.30
N GLU A 98 -2.64 -8.68 1.17
CA GLU A 98 -2.30 -9.74 2.13
C GLU A 98 -0.78 -9.89 2.27
N GLU A 99 -0.06 -9.97 1.14
CA GLU A 99 1.38 -10.16 1.14
C GLU A 99 2.17 -8.96 1.69
N ILE A 100 1.69 -7.73 1.44
CA ILE A 100 2.24 -6.52 2.05
C ILE A 100 2.04 -6.56 3.57
N CYS A 101 0.84 -6.93 4.03
CA CYS A 101 0.55 -7.03 5.47
C CYS A 101 1.37 -8.15 6.14
N ASP A 102 1.65 -9.24 5.43
CA ASP A 102 2.49 -10.36 5.87
C ASP A 102 3.99 -10.00 5.90
N GLY A 103 4.39 -8.90 5.26
CA GLY A 103 5.78 -8.44 5.21
C GLY A 103 6.64 -9.13 4.16
N LYS A 104 6.06 -9.88 3.21
CA LYS A 104 6.83 -10.57 2.15
C LYS A 104 7.67 -9.59 1.32
N TRP A 105 7.22 -8.33 1.24
CA TRP A 105 7.80 -7.28 0.41
C TRP A 105 8.54 -6.20 1.22
N ASP A 106 8.89 -6.49 2.49
CA ASP A 106 9.56 -5.52 3.38
C ASP A 106 10.99 -5.14 2.93
N HIS A 107 11.57 -5.91 2.01
CA HIS A 107 12.87 -5.65 1.40
C HIS A 107 12.82 -4.60 0.27
N LEU A 108 11.62 -4.28 -0.23
CA LEU A 108 11.42 -3.25 -1.25
C LEU A 108 11.38 -1.85 -0.62
N SER A 109 11.88 -0.85 -1.35
CA SER A 109 11.72 0.56 -0.97
C SER A 109 10.25 0.95 -1.01
N GLU A 110 9.85 1.90 -0.15
CA GLU A 110 8.48 2.41 -0.16
C GLU A 110 8.12 3.01 -1.53
N ASP A 111 9.07 3.63 -2.25
CA ASP A 111 8.84 4.29 -3.55
C ASP A 111 8.48 3.30 -4.67
N ALA A 112 8.83 2.03 -4.48
CA ALA A 112 8.50 0.97 -5.44
C ALA A 112 6.99 0.73 -5.55
N PHE A 113 6.23 1.02 -4.49
CA PHE A 113 4.79 0.78 -4.42
C PHE A 113 3.95 1.92 -5.02
N MET A 114 4.58 2.99 -5.51
CA MET A 114 3.84 4.16 -6.00
C MET A 114 3.47 4.01 -7.48
N TYR A 115 2.19 4.21 -7.79
CA TYR A 115 1.61 4.15 -9.14
C TYR A 115 1.87 2.82 -9.85
N VAL A 116 1.55 1.72 -9.18
CA VAL A 116 1.63 0.36 -9.71
C VAL A 116 0.26 -0.31 -9.66
N GLY A 117 0.06 -1.35 -10.46
CA GLY A 117 -1.11 -2.22 -10.42
C GLY A 117 -0.93 -3.36 -9.40
N GLY A 118 -0.51 -4.52 -9.89
CA GLY A 118 -0.18 -5.68 -9.07
C GLY A 118 1.12 -5.54 -8.28
N ILE A 119 1.31 -6.41 -7.28
CA ILE A 119 2.52 -6.39 -6.43
C ILE A 119 3.80 -6.68 -7.21
N GLU A 120 3.72 -7.50 -8.26
CA GLU A 120 4.84 -7.80 -9.14
C GLU A 120 5.38 -6.54 -9.84
N GLN A 121 4.51 -5.59 -10.17
CA GLN A 121 4.95 -4.31 -10.75
C GLN A 121 5.76 -3.47 -9.76
N ALA A 122 5.49 -3.57 -8.46
CA ALA A 122 6.31 -2.92 -7.43
C ALA A 122 7.73 -3.53 -7.42
N GLU A 123 7.85 -4.85 -7.52
CA GLU A 123 9.16 -5.52 -7.59
C GLU A 123 9.93 -5.12 -8.87
N GLU A 124 9.26 -5.08 -10.02
CA GLU A 124 9.87 -4.60 -11.26
C GLU A 124 10.34 -3.14 -11.16
N GLN A 125 9.50 -2.28 -10.59
CA GLN A 125 9.82 -0.87 -10.36
C GLN A 125 11.05 -0.74 -9.46
N TRP A 126 11.14 -1.51 -8.39
CA TRP A 126 12.32 -1.53 -7.51
C TRP A 126 13.58 -1.98 -8.24
N LYS A 127 13.51 -3.04 -9.06
CA LYS A 127 14.63 -3.51 -9.89
C LYS A 127 15.12 -2.42 -10.85
N ARG A 128 14.21 -1.67 -11.48
CA ARG A 128 14.54 -0.54 -12.38
C ARG A 128 15.21 0.60 -11.62
N GLN A 129 14.69 0.96 -10.43
CA GLN A 129 15.28 2.00 -9.57
C GLN A 129 16.71 1.64 -9.16
N GLN A 130 16.95 0.39 -8.74
CA GLN A 130 18.28 -0.09 -8.37
C GLN A 130 19.27 -0.07 -9.54
N ALA A 131 18.81 -0.38 -10.75
CA ALA A 131 19.63 -0.32 -11.95
C ALA A 131 20.01 1.12 -12.33
N ALA A 132 19.12 2.09 -12.09
CA ALA A 132 19.37 3.50 -12.36
C ALA A 132 20.38 4.12 -11.41
N VAL A 133 20.38 3.74 -10.12
CA VAL A 133 21.34 4.24 -9.10
C VAL A 133 22.77 3.74 -9.35
N LYS A 134 22.93 2.61 -10.05
CA LYS A 134 24.24 2.02 -10.37
C LYS A 134 24.91 2.62 -11.62
N LYS A 135 24.22 3.49 -12.36
CA LYS A 135 24.76 4.20 -13.53
C LYS A 135 25.21 5.61 -13.14
#